data_AF-A0A6A3LC01-F1
#
_entry.id   AF-A0A6A3LC01-F1
#
_cell.length_a   1.000
_cell.length_b   1.000
_cell.length_c   1.000
_cell.angle_alpha   90.00
_cell.angle_beta   90.00
_cell.angle_gamma   90.00
#
_symmetry.space_group_name_H-M   'P 1'
#
loop_
_entity.id
_entity.type
_entity.pdbx_description
1 polymer ?
#
loop_
_entity_poly.entity_id
_entity_poly.type
_entity_poly.pdbx_seq_one_letter_code
_entity_poly.pdbx_strand_id
1 'polypeptide(L)'
;MGQVGSKFLQELRVGDAIVIQHPTSLLEETLIVGMVLSDVSASVSSAFSSDLVSSTPFYFIKAPPEEEKHQEEEKEKKKKKKKMDEQTAFSTYAGGTEKGRLITYRVVTRHRDANVERSREDLLDIRAKKKGDRHCM
;
A
#
# COMPACT_ATOMS: atom_id res chain seq x y z
N MET A 1 14.25 -35.36 8.23
CA MET A 1 13.30 -35.73 7.17
C MET A 1 11.92 -35.20 7.56
N GLY A 2 11.59 -33.94 7.26
CA GLY A 2 10.31 -33.39 7.69
C GLY A 2 10.24 -31.87 7.67
N GLN A 3 9.84 -31.31 6.55
CA GLN A 3 8.85 -30.23 6.54
C GLN A 3 7.79 -30.63 5.52
N VAL A 4 6.74 -31.26 6.01
CA VAL A 4 5.53 -31.54 5.23
C VAL A 4 4.68 -30.28 5.36
N GLY A 5 4.86 -29.35 4.43
CA GLY A 5 4.13 -28.10 4.40
C GLY A 5 4.97 -26.99 3.79
N SER A 6 4.46 -26.38 2.71
CA SER A 6 5.01 -25.14 2.17
C SER A 6 4.77 -23.99 3.15
N LYS A 7 5.71 -23.03 3.21
CA LYS A 7 5.53 -21.77 3.93
C LYS A 7 5.55 -20.61 2.95
N PHE A 8 4.57 -20.56 2.07
CA PHE A 8 4.56 -19.60 0.97
C PHE A 8 4.67 -18.14 1.41
N LEU A 9 4.15 -17.73 2.57
CA LEU A 9 4.29 -16.33 3.03
C LEU A 9 5.73 -15.97 3.37
N GLN A 10 6.52 -16.94 3.82
CA GLN A 10 7.93 -16.73 4.17
C GLN A 10 8.85 -16.96 2.97
N GLU A 11 8.51 -17.92 2.11
CA GLU A 11 9.39 -18.45 1.08
C GLU A 11 9.15 -17.89 -0.31
N LEU A 12 7.97 -17.33 -0.62
CA LEU A 12 7.61 -16.81 -1.95
C LEU A 12 7.28 -15.32 -1.92
N ARG A 13 7.52 -14.66 -3.04
CA ARG A 13 7.11 -13.28 -3.31
C ARG A 13 6.42 -13.22 -4.66
N VAL A 14 5.64 -12.15 -4.86
CA VAL A 14 5.03 -11.85 -6.16
C VAL A 14 6.14 -11.67 -7.20
N GLY A 15 6.02 -12.35 -8.34
CA GLY A 15 7.01 -12.34 -9.41
C GLY A 15 8.03 -13.49 -9.36
N ASP A 16 8.08 -14.27 -8.28
CA ASP A 16 8.89 -15.50 -8.26
C ASP A 16 8.30 -16.55 -9.22
N ALA A 17 9.15 -17.45 -9.73
CA ALA A 17 8.69 -18.54 -10.60
C ALA A 17 8.61 -19.86 -9.81
N ILE A 18 7.50 -20.57 -9.93
CA ILE A 18 7.33 -21.94 -9.45
C ILE A 18 7.55 -22.88 -10.62
N VAL A 19 8.33 -23.93 -10.38
CA VAL A 19 8.61 -24.98 -11.35
C VAL A 19 8.14 -26.31 -10.79
N ILE A 20 7.35 -27.01 -11.59
CA ILE A 20 6.80 -28.32 -11.25
C ILE A 20 7.13 -29.28 -12.39
N GLN A 21 7.48 -30.51 -12.02
CA GLN A 21 7.54 -31.62 -12.97
C GLN A 21 6.24 -32.41 -12.90
N HIS A 22 5.55 -32.50 -14.03
CA HIS A 22 4.29 -33.24 -14.12
C HIS A 22 4.51 -34.74 -13.93
N PRO A 23 3.74 -35.42 -13.04
CA PRO A 23 3.97 -36.82 -12.72
C PRO A 23 3.66 -37.75 -13.90
N THR A 24 2.75 -37.35 -14.78
CA THR A 24 2.28 -38.18 -15.90
C THR A 24 2.97 -37.84 -17.22
N SER A 25 3.20 -36.56 -17.50
CA SER A 25 3.83 -36.13 -18.76
C SER A 25 5.34 -35.99 -18.67
N LEU A 26 5.92 -35.99 -17.46
CA LEU A 26 7.34 -35.73 -17.18
C LEU A 26 7.83 -34.36 -17.68
N LEU A 27 6.92 -33.50 -18.16
CA LEU A 27 7.22 -32.16 -18.63
C LEU A 27 7.42 -31.22 -17.44
N GLU A 28 8.41 -30.34 -17.57
CA GLU A 28 8.64 -29.26 -16.62
C GLU A 28 7.84 -28.03 -17.05
N GLU A 29 7.06 -27.50 -16.11
CA GLU A 29 6.32 -26.25 -16.31
C GLU A 29 6.78 -25.21 -15.32
N THR A 30 7.04 -24.02 -15.85
CA THR A 30 7.49 -22.85 -15.09
C THR A 30 6.39 -21.80 -15.16
N LEU A 31 5.85 -21.42 -14.01
CA LEU A 31 4.76 -20.44 -13.90
C LEU A 31 5.12 -19.35 -12.90
N ILE A 32 4.67 -18.12 -13.16
CA ILE A 32 4.97 -16.97 -12.31
C ILE A 32 3.92 -16.85 -11.21
N VAL A 33 4.37 -16.60 -9.99
CA VAL A 33 3.51 -16.34 -8.83
C VAL A 33 2.92 -14.93 -8.95
N GLY A 34 1.59 -14.87 -9.07
CA GLY A 34 0.84 -13.61 -9.13
C GLY A 34 0.52 -13.04 -7.75
N MET A 35 0.08 -13.89 -6.82
CA MET A 35 -0.20 -13.49 -5.43
C MET A 35 -0.03 -14.66 -4.47
N VAL A 36 0.33 -14.37 -3.22
CA VAL A 36 0.39 -15.36 -2.14
C VAL A 36 -0.73 -15.05 -1.15
N LEU A 37 -1.63 -16.01 -0.94
CA LEU A 37 -2.83 -15.85 -0.11
C LEU A 37 -2.60 -16.38 1.31
N SER A 38 -1.91 -17.52 1.44
CA SER A 38 -1.57 -18.14 2.71
C SER A 38 -0.32 -18.99 2.55
N ASP A 39 0.17 -19.61 3.63
CA ASP A 39 1.32 -20.52 3.56
C ASP A 39 1.10 -21.75 2.65
N VAL A 40 -0.16 -22.09 2.38
CA VAL A 40 -0.55 -23.28 1.59
C VAL A 40 -1.15 -22.90 0.23
N SER A 41 -1.52 -21.63 0.02
CA SER A 41 -2.18 -21.19 -1.21
C SER A 41 -1.51 -19.98 -1.84
N ALA A 42 -1.19 -20.12 -3.13
CA ALA A 42 -0.69 -19.07 -4.00
C ALA A 42 -1.40 -19.15 -5.35
N SER A 43 -1.58 -17.99 -5.99
CA SER A 43 -2.08 -17.88 -7.35
C SER A 43 -0.90 -17.82 -8.32
N VAL A 44 -1.01 -18.57 -9.40
CA VAL A 44 -0.08 -18.57 -10.53
C VAL A 44 -0.68 -17.80 -11.72
N SER A 45 0.19 -17.39 -12.64
CA SER A 45 -0.16 -16.58 -13.81
C SER A 45 -1.13 -17.26 -14.79
N SER A 46 -1.08 -18.58 -14.88
CA SER A 46 -1.94 -19.40 -15.72
C SER A 46 -2.19 -20.76 -15.07
N ALA A 47 -3.17 -21.51 -15.59
CA ALA A 47 -3.34 -22.90 -15.20
C ALA A 47 -2.17 -23.76 -15.72
N PHE A 48 -1.90 -24.86 -15.01
CA PHE A 48 -1.01 -25.91 -15.50
C PHE A 48 -1.64 -26.64 -16.70
N SER A 49 -0.82 -27.31 -17.52
CA SER A 49 -1.37 -28.06 -18.67
C SER A 49 -2.19 -29.28 -18.28
N SER A 50 -1.90 -29.86 -17.10
CA SER A 50 -2.59 -31.02 -16.58
C SER A 50 -2.82 -30.91 -15.08
N ASP A 51 -3.90 -31.52 -14.61
CA ASP A 51 -4.29 -31.48 -13.20
C ASP A 51 -3.34 -32.30 -12.33
N LEU A 52 -2.92 -31.72 -11.20
CA LEU A 52 -2.05 -32.36 -10.22
C LEU A 52 -2.91 -33.00 -9.12
N VAL A 53 -3.10 -34.32 -9.20
CA VAL A 53 -3.98 -35.08 -8.28
C VAL A 53 -3.27 -35.50 -6.98
N SER A 54 -1.95 -35.61 -7.02
CA SER A 54 -1.12 -36.00 -5.87
C SER A 54 -0.20 -34.87 -5.42
N SER A 55 0.35 -34.98 -4.21
CA SER A 55 1.34 -34.02 -3.72
C SER A 55 2.61 -34.08 -4.59
N THR A 56 2.80 -33.09 -5.46
CA THR A 56 3.96 -33.01 -6.33
C THR A 56 5.04 -32.13 -5.74
N PRO A 57 6.31 -32.58 -5.76
CA PRO A 57 7.42 -31.73 -5.38
C PRO A 57 7.53 -30.57 -6.39
N PHE A 58 7.90 -29.40 -5.87
CA PHE A 58 8.13 -28.21 -6.68
C PHE A 58 9.41 -27.52 -6.19
N TYR A 59 9.99 -26.70 -7.04
CA TYR A 59 11.05 -25.76 -6.69
C TYR A 59 10.67 -24.38 -7.16
N PHE A 60 11.26 -23.34 -6.56
CA PHE A 60 10.99 -21.97 -6.96
C PHE A 60 12.29 -21.22 -7.24
N ILE A 61 12.21 -20.29 -8.19
CA ILE A 61 13.30 -19.42 -8.59
C ILE A 61 12.94 -18.01 -8.15
N LYS A 62 13.82 -17.40 -7.36
CA LYS A 62 13.64 -16.02 -6.89
C LYS A 62 13.83 -15.05 -8.03
N ALA A 63 12.89 -14.12 -8.17
CA ALA A 63 13.05 -13.01 -9.08
C ALA A 63 14.28 -12.18 -8.67
N PRO A 64 15.05 -11.65 -9.63
CA PRO A 64 16.12 -10.71 -9.32
C PRO A 64 15.53 -9.48 -8.58
N PRO A 65 16.24 -8.94 -7.59
CA PRO A 65 15.74 -7.83 -6.78
C PRO A 65 15.51 -6.58 -7.65
N GLU A 66 14.24 -6.25 -7.91
CA GLU A 66 13.84 -4.99 -8.55
C GLU A 66 13.89 -3.83 -7.54
N GLU A 67 15.05 -3.56 -6.94
CA GLU A 67 15.19 -2.39 -6.04
C GLU A 67 15.07 -1.05 -6.79
N GLU A 68 15.28 -1.05 -8.11
CA GLU A 68 15.36 0.19 -8.90
C GLU A 68 13.98 0.73 -9.32
N LYS A 69 13.05 -0.12 -9.75
CA LYS A 69 11.76 0.33 -10.32
C LYS A 69 10.78 0.83 -9.25
N HIS A 70 10.75 0.19 -8.08
CA HIS A 70 9.82 0.55 -7.02
C HIS A 70 10.16 1.91 -6.35
N GLN A 71 11.46 2.25 -6.31
CA GLN A 71 11.91 3.56 -5.82
C GLN A 71 11.56 4.70 -6.79
N GLU A 72 11.61 4.46 -8.10
CA GLU A 72 11.27 5.47 -9.10
C GLU A 72 9.77 5.80 -9.08
N GLU A 73 8.90 4.80 -9.00
CA GLU A 73 7.46 5.02 -8.91
C GLU A 73 7.05 5.76 -7.63
N GLU A 74 7.66 5.43 -6.48
CA GLU A 74 7.42 6.16 -5.24
C GLU A 74 7.91 7.62 -5.32
N LYS A 75 9.09 7.85 -5.92
CA LYS A 75 9.63 9.19 -6.13
C LYS A 75 8.74 10.01 -7.05
N GLU A 76 8.20 9.41 -8.12
CA GLU A 76 7.24 10.07 -9.00
C GLU A 76 5.94 10.42 -8.29
N LYS A 77 5.36 9.50 -7.52
CA LYS A 77 4.13 9.74 -6.75
C LYS A 77 4.33 10.86 -5.73
N LYS A 78 5.49 10.90 -5.04
CA LYS A 78 5.86 11.99 -4.12
C LYS A 78 6.06 13.33 -4.84
N LYS A 79 6.71 13.34 -6.02
CA LYS A 79 6.87 14.56 -6.84
C LYS A 79 5.53 15.09 -7.34
N LYS A 80 4.62 14.22 -7.79
CA LYS A 80 3.26 14.59 -8.24
C LYS A 80 2.45 15.20 -7.09
N LYS A 81 2.48 14.60 -5.89
CA LYS A 81 1.84 15.17 -4.68
C LYS A 81 2.40 16.55 -4.31
N LYS A 82 3.73 16.70 -4.26
CA LYS A 82 4.35 18.00 -3.97
C LYS A 82 3.94 19.10 -4.96
N LYS A 83 3.92 18.79 -6.26
CA LYS A 83 3.46 19.74 -7.29
C LYS A 83 1.98 20.13 -7.12
N MET A 84 1.12 19.18 -6.75
CA MET A 84 -0.29 19.48 -6.47
C MET A 84 -0.45 20.32 -5.20
N ASP A 85 0.32 20.04 -4.15
CA ASP A 85 0.31 20.83 -2.92
C ASP A 85 0.82 22.26 -3.17
N GLU A 86 1.88 22.42 -3.97
CA GLU A 86 2.40 23.72 -4.41
C GLU A 86 1.38 24.50 -5.26
N GLN A 87 0.69 23.84 -6.19
CA GLN A 87 -0.37 24.47 -7.00
C GLN A 87 -1.59 24.86 -6.15
N THR A 88 -1.95 24.03 -5.17
CA THR A 88 -3.05 24.31 -4.24
C THR A 88 -2.69 25.47 -3.30
N ALA A 89 -1.46 25.50 -2.80
CA ALA A 89 -0.93 26.61 -2.01
C ALA A 89 -0.85 27.91 -2.83
N PHE A 90 -0.36 27.82 -4.08
CA PHE A 90 -0.30 28.96 -4.99
C PHE A 90 -1.70 29.47 -5.34
N SER A 91 -2.67 28.61 -5.62
CA SER A 91 -4.07 29.00 -5.84
C SER A 91 -4.69 29.70 -4.62
N THR A 92 -4.30 29.29 -3.40
CA THR A 92 -4.79 29.89 -2.15
C THR A 92 -4.20 31.28 -1.87
N TYR A 93 -3.02 31.60 -2.42
CA TYR A 93 -2.38 32.92 -2.27
C TYR A 93 -2.45 33.82 -3.52
N ALA A 94 -2.67 33.25 -4.71
CA ALA A 94 -2.73 33.96 -5.99
C ALA A 94 -4.18 34.11 -6.54
N GLY A 95 -5.18 33.59 -5.83
CA GLY A 95 -6.59 33.75 -6.12
C GLY A 95 -7.12 35.12 -5.71
N GLY A 96 -6.59 36.18 -6.33
CA GLY A 96 -7.14 37.51 -6.25
C GLY A 96 -6.12 38.54 -5.81
N THR A 97 -5.31 39.04 -6.74
CA THR A 97 -5.01 40.47 -6.86
C THR A 97 -4.07 40.73 -8.03
N GLU A 98 -4.56 41.42 -9.07
CA GLU A 98 -3.71 42.23 -9.94
C GLU A 98 -3.05 43.41 -9.18
N LYS A 99 -3.39 43.63 -7.90
CA LYS A 99 -2.80 44.67 -7.04
C LYS A 99 -2.74 44.20 -5.59
N GLY A 100 -1.59 43.67 -5.16
CA GLY A 100 -1.35 43.16 -3.80
C GLY A 100 -1.65 44.19 -2.70
N ARG A 101 -2.91 44.28 -2.29
CA ARG A 101 -3.38 45.20 -1.23
C ARG A 101 -4.50 44.67 -0.35
N LEU A 102 -4.99 43.45 -0.55
CA LEU A 102 -6.09 42.91 0.25
C LEU A 102 -5.62 41.66 0.99
N ILE A 103 -5.36 41.82 2.29
CA ILE A 103 -5.19 40.72 3.23
C ILE A 103 -6.60 40.23 3.57
N THR A 104 -7.09 39.22 2.87
CA THR A 104 -8.35 38.56 3.19
C THR A 104 -8.13 37.58 4.35
N TYR A 105 -8.59 37.93 5.55
CA TYR A 105 -8.67 36.98 6.66
C TYR A 105 -9.77 35.96 6.38
N ARG A 106 -9.38 34.73 6.04
CA ARG A 106 -10.35 33.63 5.93
C ARG A 106 -10.69 33.14 7.34
N VAL A 107 -11.87 33.50 7.83
CA VAL A 107 -12.44 32.90 9.05
C VAL A 107 -12.85 31.47 8.70
N VAL A 108 -12.06 30.49 9.14
CA VAL A 108 -12.39 29.07 9.00
C VAL A 108 -13.28 28.66 10.17
N THR A 109 -14.60 28.72 9.99
CA THR A 109 -15.56 28.11 10.90
C THR A 109 -15.50 26.59 10.73
N ARG A 110 -14.73 25.92 11.61
CA ARG A 110 -14.74 24.46 11.70
C ARG A 110 -16.02 24.01 12.40
N HIS A 111 -17.07 23.74 11.63
CA HIS A 111 -18.21 22.98 12.13
C HIS A 111 -17.74 21.55 12.42
N ARG A 112 -17.93 21.11 13.66
CA ARG A 112 -17.67 19.72 14.06
C ARG A 112 -18.97 18.96 13.91
N ASP A 113 -18.90 17.77 13.32
CA ASP A 113 -20.05 16.88 13.21
C ASP A 113 -20.53 16.52 14.63
N ALA A 114 -21.73 16.98 14.98
CA ALA A 114 -22.34 16.72 16.28
C ALA A 114 -22.74 15.24 16.47
N ASN A 115 -22.61 14.43 15.43
CA ASN A 115 -23.11 13.05 15.36
C ASN A 115 -22.03 11.99 15.65
N VAL A 116 -20.82 12.41 16.00
CA VAL A 116 -19.74 11.49 16.41
C VAL A 116 -19.73 11.43 17.93
N GLU A 117 -20.22 10.34 18.51
CA GLU A 117 -20.07 10.06 19.93
C GLU A 117 -18.58 9.95 20.26
N ARG A 118 -18.06 10.92 21.00
CA ARG A 118 -16.67 10.93 21.47
C ARG A 118 -16.64 10.74 22.97
N SER A 119 -15.62 10.04 23.45
CA SER A 119 -15.40 9.91 24.88
C SER A 119 -15.06 11.29 25.49
N ARG A 120 -15.31 11.44 26.79
CA ARG A 120 -14.94 12.67 27.53
C ARG A 120 -13.42 12.92 27.48
N GLU A 121 -12.63 11.86 27.39
CA GLU A 121 -11.17 11.92 27.29
C GLU A 121 -10.73 12.48 25.94
N ASP A 122 -11.33 12.03 24.83
CA ASP A 122 -11.05 12.57 23.49
C ASP A 122 -11.35 14.08 23.42
N LEU A 123 -12.41 14.53 24.09
CA LEU A 123 -12.76 15.95 24.14
C LEU A 123 -11.71 16.76 24.93
N LEU A 124 -11.12 16.20 25.98
CA LEU A 124 -10.04 16.83 26.74
C LEU A 124 -8.75 16.92 25.90
N ASP A 125 -8.38 15.85 25.20
CA ASP A 125 -7.19 15.84 24.33
C ASP A 125 -7.28 16.88 23.21
N ILE A 126 -8.49 17.07 22.66
CA ILE A 126 -8.73 18.09 21.64
C ILE A 126 -8.63 19.51 22.23
N ARG A 127 -8.99 19.69 23.50
CA ARG A 127 -8.90 20.97 24.20
C ARG A 127 -7.47 21.30 24.59
N ALA A 128 -6.71 20.35 25.11
CA ALA A 128 -5.30 20.51 25.47
C ALA A 128 -4.42 20.95 24.29
N LYS A 129 -4.74 20.50 23.07
CA LYS A 129 -4.03 20.91 21.85
C LYS A 129 -4.28 22.37 21.44
N LYS A 130 -5.22 23.09 22.06
CA LYS A 130 -5.51 24.50 21.77
C LYS A 130 -4.74 25.42 22.73
N LYS A 131 -3.74 26.11 22.19
CA LYS A 131 -2.92 27.10 22.90
C LYS A 131 -3.69 28.25 23.58
N GLY A 132 -4.98 28.44 23.25
CA GLY A 132 -5.83 29.49 23.81
C GLY A 132 -6.83 29.03 24.89
N ASP A 133 -6.89 27.73 25.23
CA ASP A 133 -7.78 27.26 26.29
C ASP A 133 -7.12 27.46 27.67
N ARG A 134 -7.61 28.44 28.44
CA ARG A 134 -7.07 28.77 29.77
C ARG A 134 -7.31 27.70 30.83
N HIS A 135 -8.20 26.74 30.57
CA HIS A 135 -8.56 25.68 31.52
C HIS A 135 -7.81 24.37 31.24
N CYS A 136 -7.12 24.27 30.11
CA CYS A 136 -6.22 23.17 29.76
C CYS A 136 -4.84 23.77 29.48
N MET A 137 -4.17 24.24 30.55
CA MET A 137 -2.74 24.59 30.52
C MET A 137 -1.88 23.36 30.75
#